data_AF-A0A8T0B821-F1
#
_entry.id   AF-A0A8T0B821-F1
#
_cell.length_a   1.000
_cell.length_b   1.000
_cell.length_c   1.000
_cell.angle_alpha   90.00
_cell.angle_beta   90.00
_cell.angle_gamma   90.00
#
_symmetry.space_group_name_H-M   'P 1'
#
loop_
_entity.id
_entity.type
_entity.pdbx_description
1 polymer ?
#
loop_
_entity_poly.entity_id
_entity_poly.type
_entity_poly.pdbx_seq_one_letter_code
_entity_poly.pdbx_strand_id
1 'polypeptide(L)'
;MGPIKKKAIPDRWTDYNAVGKRIPGTRFIAFKVPLKQALRRHLSDSEVFGPFELMDVLKKEGEELGLIIDLTYTTRYYQPQDLPDTLHYLKIFTAGHEVPSDSNILSFKKAVRNFLRENQNNDKLIGVHCTHGLNRTGYLVCRYLIDVDGVEPHEAIDLFNKSRGHAIERENYLDDLKSGPKRSNDGMEEPEQEPVRGTATSRSSMTVPEPHPSFRRREHHYHDHYEPFNQRWDEDHTRPCQPPLYPPPPHGAPPFPLHPSLPFRGPPLLPTPPSFNSWPSFRPGRYPVPAPNPAFMPRYTFGEQPRHARWKKQRTPYKPPNGSPYSH
;
A
#
# COMPACT_ATOMS: atom_id res chain seq x y z
N MET A 1 3.91 -30.71 18.65
CA MET A 1 3.86 -29.72 17.54
C MET A 1 2.40 -29.46 17.18
N GLY A 2 1.95 -28.21 17.19
CA GLY A 2 0.67 -27.81 16.58
C GLY A 2 0.94 -26.91 15.39
N PRO A 3 0.47 -27.23 14.17
CA PRO A 3 0.91 -26.53 12.96
C PRO A 3 0.25 -25.16 12.86
N ILE A 4 1.06 -24.10 12.83
CA ILE A 4 0.65 -22.77 12.37
C ILE A 4 0.41 -22.86 10.85
N LYS A 5 -0.75 -23.35 10.44
CA LYS A 5 -1.15 -23.45 9.04
C LYS A 5 -2.55 -22.92 8.84
N LYS A 6 -2.72 -21.61 9.02
CA LYS A 6 -3.86 -20.86 8.47
C LYS A 6 -3.39 -19.49 7.96
N LYS A 7 -3.58 -19.29 6.64
CA LYS A 7 -3.73 -17.99 5.96
C LYS A 7 -2.45 -17.18 5.64
N ALA A 8 -1.63 -17.67 4.70
CA ALA A 8 -0.63 -16.82 4.04
C ALA A 8 -1.31 -15.81 3.07
N ILE A 9 -2.35 -16.26 2.37
CA ILE A 9 -3.11 -15.51 1.39
C ILE A 9 -4.44 -15.05 2.01
N PRO A 10 -4.90 -13.81 1.76
CA PRO A 10 -6.18 -13.35 2.27
C PRO A 10 -7.36 -14.15 1.70
N ASP A 11 -8.39 -14.35 2.51
CA ASP A 11 -9.63 -15.03 2.08
C ASP A 11 -10.22 -14.32 0.84
N ARG A 12 -10.69 -15.11 -0.14
CA ARG A 12 -11.21 -14.66 -1.45
C ARG A 12 -10.26 -13.81 -2.31
N TRP A 13 -8.96 -13.74 -2.00
CA TRP A 13 -8.04 -12.89 -2.78
C TRP A 13 -7.88 -13.35 -4.24
N THR A 14 -7.98 -14.65 -4.50
CA THR A 14 -7.94 -15.25 -5.85
C THR A 14 -9.20 -14.96 -6.67
N ASP A 15 -10.32 -14.67 -6.02
CA ASP A 15 -11.64 -14.49 -6.66
C ASP A 15 -11.74 -13.16 -7.42
N TYR A 16 -10.83 -12.22 -7.18
CA TYR A 16 -10.82 -10.91 -7.80
C TYR A 16 -9.67 -10.75 -8.81
N ASN A 17 -9.99 -10.09 -9.92
CA ASN A 17 -9.01 -9.66 -10.93
C ASN A 17 -7.93 -8.81 -10.27
N ALA A 18 -6.68 -9.05 -10.66
CA ALA A 18 -5.52 -8.44 -10.03
C ALA A 18 -5.51 -6.91 -10.13
N VAL A 19 -5.70 -6.38 -11.34
CA VAL A 19 -5.65 -4.96 -11.67
C VAL A 19 -6.91 -4.59 -12.44
N GLY A 20 -7.53 -3.46 -12.09
CA GLY A 20 -8.59 -2.84 -12.89
C GLY A 20 -8.01 -2.02 -14.04
N LYS A 21 -8.82 -1.16 -14.63
CA LYS A 21 -8.42 -0.16 -15.62
C LYS A 21 -8.28 1.21 -14.96
N ARG A 22 -7.52 2.09 -15.61
CA ARG A 22 -7.55 3.52 -15.30
C ARG A 22 -8.99 4.01 -15.37
N ILE A 23 -9.44 4.71 -14.32
CA ILE A 23 -10.77 5.30 -14.31
C ILE A 23 -10.77 6.47 -15.31
N PRO A 24 -11.62 6.44 -16.36
CA PRO A 24 -11.62 7.46 -17.40
C PRO A 24 -11.73 8.86 -16.84
N GLY A 25 -11.01 9.80 -17.44
CA GLY A 25 -11.01 11.18 -16.98
C GLY A 25 -10.30 11.39 -15.65
N THR A 26 -9.67 10.39 -15.02
CA THR A 26 -8.92 10.58 -13.77
C THR A 26 -7.48 10.03 -13.89
N ARG A 27 -6.71 10.13 -12.81
CA ARG A 27 -5.41 9.44 -12.66
C ARG A 27 -5.46 8.28 -11.67
N PHE A 28 -6.65 7.73 -11.40
CA PHE A 28 -6.79 6.59 -10.49
C PHE A 28 -6.75 5.25 -11.22
N ILE A 29 -6.09 4.28 -10.60
CA ILE A 29 -6.23 2.86 -10.94
C ILE A 29 -6.33 2.02 -9.66
N ALA A 30 -7.24 1.05 -9.66
CA ALA A 30 -7.49 0.19 -8.52
C ALA A 30 -7.00 -1.24 -8.77
N PHE A 31 -6.42 -1.88 -7.76
CA PHE A 31 -5.94 -3.26 -7.82
C PHE A 31 -6.08 -3.95 -6.46
N LYS A 32 -6.05 -5.29 -6.43
CA LYS A 32 -5.97 -6.04 -5.17
C LYS A 32 -4.57 -5.94 -4.56
N VAL A 33 -4.39 -6.30 -3.30
CA VAL A 33 -3.05 -6.18 -2.68
C VAL A 33 -2.03 -7.06 -3.42
N PRO A 34 -0.88 -6.54 -3.89
CA PRO A 34 0.21 -7.36 -4.37
C PRO A 34 0.85 -8.12 -3.18
N LEU A 35 1.20 -9.39 -3.38
CA LEU A 35 1.77 -10.23 -2.32
C LEU A 35 3.28 -10.39 -2.53
N LYS A 36 4.06 -10.17 -1.48
CA LYS A 36 5.50 -10.43 -1.46
C LYS A 36 5.79 -11.91 -1.71
N GLN A 37 7.01 -12.19 -2.18
CA GLN A 37 7.43 -13.51 -2.64
C GLN A 37 7.14 -14.65 -1.65
N ALA A 38 7.33 -14.41 -0.35
CA ALA A 38 7.09 -15.42 0.68
C ALA A 38 5.62 -15.88 0.79
N LEU A 39 4.65 -15.04 0.42
CA LEU A 39 3.21 -15.35 0.54
C LEU A 39 2.63 -16.04 -0.69
N ARG A 40 3.32 -15.98 -1.83
CA ARG A 40 2.85 -16.51 -3.13
C ARG A 40 3.38 -17.90 -3.49
N ARG A 41 4.12 -18.56 -2.59
CA ARG A 41 4.77 -19.86 -2.86
C ARG A 41 3.83 -21.01 -3.26
N HIS A 42 2.54 -20.88 -2.96
CA HIS A 42 1.52 -21.88 -3.23
C HIS A 42 0.52 -21.44 -4.31
N LEU A 43 0.74 -20.26 -4.92
CA LEU A 43 -0.09 -19.79 -6.04
C LEU A 43 0.39 -20.44 -7.33
N SER A 44 -0.55 -20.76 -8.22
CA SER A 44 -0.21 -21.11 -9.60
C SER A 44 0.35 -19.89 -10.35
N ASP A 45 1.11 -20.12 -11.41
CA ASP A 45 1.71 -19.04 -12.21
C ASP A 45 0.68 -18.01 -12.72
N SER A 46 -0.55 -18.46 -13.02
CA SER A 46 -1.65 -17.59 -13.43
C SER A 46 -2.26 -16.75 -12.30
N GLU A 47 -2.05 -17.13 -11.05
CA GLU A 47 -2.59 -16.43 -9.88
C GLU A 47 -1.56 -15.52 -9.19
N VAL A 48 -0.28 -15.70 -9.52
CA VAL A 48 0.82 -14.90 -8.96
C VAL A 48 0.60 -13.42 -9.28
N PHE A 49 0.52 -12.61 -8.22
CA PHE A 49 0.46 -11.17 -8.34
C PHE A 49 1.22 -10.51 -7.18
N GLY A 50 2.42 -10.04 -7.50
CA GLY A 50 3.29 -9.25 -6.62
C GLY A 50 3.57 -7.86 -7.19
N PRO A 51 4.43 -7.08 -6.51
CA PRO A 51 4.74 -5.72 -6.94
C PRO A 51 5.27 -5.61 -8.37
N PHE A 52 6.15 -6.52 -8.78
CA PHE A 52 6.71 -6.49 -10.14
C PHE A 52 5.68 -6.92 -11.19
N GLU A 53 4.81 -7.88 -10.88
CA GLU A 53 3.73 -8.26 -11.79
C GLU A 53 2.71 -7.11 -11.97
N LEU A 54 2.45 -6.31 -10.93
CA LEU A 54 1.70 -5.06 -11.07
C LEU A 54 2.35 -4.11 -12.07
N MET A 55 3.67 -3.88 -11.97
CA MET A 55 4.38 -3.01 -12.91
C MET A 55 4.37 -3.55 -14.34
N ASP A 56 4.52 -4.87 -14.51
CA ASP A 56 4.48 -5.53 -15.82
C ASP A 56 3.11 -5.35 -16.49
N VAL A 57 2.02 -5.53 -15.74
CA VAL A 57 0.64 -5.32 -16.22
C VAL A 57 0.43 -3.88 -16.67
N LEU A 58 0.81 -2.91 -15.85
CA LEU A 58 0.63 -1.49 -16.16
C LEU A 58 1.45 -1.05 -17.37
N LYS A 59 2.71 -1.46 -17.43
CA LYS A 59 3.59 -1.17 -18.57
C LYS A 59 3.03 -1.74 -19.88
N LYS A 60 2.45 -2.95 -19.83
CA LYS A 60 1.78 -3.55 -21.00
C LYS A 60 0.56 -2.75 -21.46
N GLU A 61 -0.13 -2.09 -20.53
CA GLU A 61 -1.26 -1.21 -20.81
C GLU A 61 -0.86 0.23 -21.19
N GLY A 62 0.45 0.53 -21.21
CA GLY A 62 0.95 1.86 -21.51
C GLY A 62 0.79 2.87 -20.37
N GLU A 63 0.53 2.38 -19.16
CA GLU A 63 0.33 3.19 -17.95
C GLU A 63 1.58 3.15 -17.07
N GLU A 64 1.83 4.24 -16.33
CA GLU A 64 2.94 4.35 -15.39
C GLU A 64 2.40 4.73 -14.00
N LEU A 65 2.75 4.00 -12.94
CA LEU A 65 2.41 4.38 -11.57
C LEU A 65 3.43 5.36 -10.99
N GLY A 66 2.95 6.39 -10.29
CA GLY A 66 3.80 7.32 -9.54
C GLY A 66 3.63 7.21 -8.02
N LEU A 67 2.45 6.82 -7.55
CA LEU A 67 2.12 6.66 -6.12
C LEU A 67 1.25 5.42 -5.90
N ILE A 68 1.53 4.66 -4.86
CA ILE A 68 0.62 3.67 -4.27
C ILE A 68 0.07 4.21 -2.95
N ILE A 69 -1.25 4.17 -2.80
CA ILE A 69 -1.95 4.36 -1.53
C ILE A 69 -2.46 2.99 -1.05
N ASP A 70 -1.84 2.47 0.01
CA ASP A 70 -2.20 1.20 0.65
C ASP A 70 -3.19 1.44 1.79
N LEU A 71 -4.41 0.93 1.61
CA LEU A 71 -5.53 1.05 2.55
C LEU A 71 -5.71 -0.17 3.46
N THR A 72 -4.81 -1.16 3.39
CA THR A 72 -4.91 -2.35 4.22
C THR A 72 -4.61 -2.01 5.69
N TYR A 73 -5.29 -2.69 6.62
CA TYR A 73 -5.07 -2.49 8.06
C TYR A 73 -3.95 -3.40 8.61
N THR A 74 -2.91 -3.63 7.80
CA THR A 74 -1.79 -4.51 8.11
C THR A 74 -0.62 -4.18 7.20
N THR A 75 0.60 -4.54 7.59
CA THR A 75 1.82 -4.32 6.80
C THR A 75 2.44 -5.64 6.32
N ARG A 76 1.74 -6.77 6.49
CA ARG A 76 2.30 -8.10 6.23
C ARG A 76 2.48 -8.46 4.75
N TYR A 77 1.75 -7.81 3.85
CA TYR A 77 1.61 -8.26 2.45
C TYR A 77 2.81 -7.93 1.59
N TYR A 78 3.34 -6.72 1.71
CA TYR A 78 4.58 -6.27 1.11
C TYR A 78 5.03 -5.00 1.85
N GLN A 79 6.25 -4.55 1.58
CA GLN A 79 6.84 -3.35 2.16
C GLN A 79 7.43 -2.46 1.06
N PRO A 80 7.78 -1.19 1.35
CA PRO A 80 8.47 -0.33 0.38
C PRO A 80 9.75 -0.96 -0.20
N GLN A 81 10.43 -1.84 0.54
CA GLN A 81 11.62 -2.55 0.03
C GLN A 81 11.29 -3.58 -1.06
N ASP A 82 10.02 -3.97 -1.21
CA ASP A 82 9.54 -4.84 -2.28
C ASP A 82 9.10 -4.04 -3.53
N LEU A 83 9.09 -2.69 -3.47
CA LEU A 83 8.67 -1.80 -4.56
C LEU A 83 9.87 -1.19 -5.30
N PRO A 84 9.77 -0.94 -6.62
CA PRO A 84 10.79 -0.19 -7.36
C PRO A 84 11.03 1.21 -6.79
N ASP A 85 12.25 1.71 -6.92
CA ASP A 85 12.66 3.04 -6.46
C ASP A 85 12.03 4.21 -7.22
N THR A 86 11.40 3.94 -8.36
CA THR A 86 10.62 4.92 -9.12
C THR A 86 9.25 5.19 -8.50
N LEU A 87 8.81 4.37 -7.54
CA LEU A 87 7.45 4.39 -7.01
C LEU A 87 7.41 4.93 -5.58
N HIS A 88 6.47 5.82 -5.33
CA HIS A 88 6.17 6.28 -3.98
C HIS A 88 5.06 5.44 -3.35
N TYR A 89 5.11 5.27 -2.04
CA TYR A 89 4.19 4.46 -1.26
C TYR A 89 3.71 5.25 -0.04
N LEU A 90 2.40 5.28 0.15
CA LEU A 90 1.77 5.88 1.31
C LEU A 90 0.81 4.88 1.95
N LYS A 91 0.90 4.75 3.28
CA LYS A 91 0.05 3.86 4.07
C LYS A 91 -1.02 4.66 4.78
N ILE A 92 -2.29 4.35 4.51
CA ILE A 92 -3.44 4.86 5.27
C ILE A 92 -4.13 3.67 5.91
N PHE A 93 -3.97 3.48 7.22
CA PHE A 93 -4.58 2.36 7.92
C PHE A 93 -6.11 2.52 7.96
N THR A 94 -6.81 1.83 7.05
CA THR A 94 -8.27 1.87 6.96
C THR A 94 -8.88 0.57 7.48
N ALA A 95 -9.57 0.66 8.62
CA ALA A 95 -10.32 -0.46 9.20
C ALA A 95 -11.36 -0.99 8.20
N GLY A 96 -11.63 -2.30 8.26
CA GLY A 96 -12.69 -2.90 7.45
C GLY A 96 -14.05 -2.77 8.13
N HIS A 97 -15.12 -3.00 7.35
CA HIS A 97 -16.53 -3.06 7.80
C HIS A 97 -17.16 -1.71 8.11
N GLU A 98 -16.46 -0.80 8.76
CA GLU A 98 -16.95 0.56 9.03
C GLU A 98 -16.62 1.51 7.88
N VAL A 99 -17.45 2.54 7.72
CA VAL A 99 -17.20 3.63 6.77
C VAL A 99 -15.90 4.31 7.19
N PRO A 100 -14.91 4.49 6.28
CA PRO A 100 -13.67 5.19 6.60
C PRO A 100 -13.92 6.54 7.26
N SER A 101 -13.17 6.84 8.32
CA SER A 101 -13.35 8.06 9.12
C SER A 101 -13.02 9.32 8.32
N ASP A 102 -13.51 10.47 8.77
CA ASP A 102 -13.19 11.76 8.14
C ASP A 102 -11.68 12.05 8.12
N SER A 103 -10.93 11.58 9.13
CA SER A 103 -9.47 11.63 9.12
C SER A 103 -8.87 10.78 8.00
N ASN A 104 -9.33 9.53 7.81
CA ASN A 104 -8.85 8.72 6.69
C ASN A 104 -9.21 9.34 5.32
N ILE A 105 -10.40 9.91 5.21
CA ILE A 105 -10.87 10.59 3.98
C ILE A 105 -10.00 11.82 3.71
N LEU A 106 -9.70 12.63 4.73
CA LEU A 106 -8.84 13.80 4.60
C LEU A 106 -7.40 13.42 4.22
N SER A 107 -6.81 12.43 4.88
CA SER A 107 -5.47 11.94 4.53
C SER A 107 -5.42 11.42 3.08
N PHE A 108 -6.47 10.73 2.63
CA PHE A 108 -6.58 10.31 1.23
C PHE A 108 -6.64 11.50 0.28
N LYS A 109 -7.49 12.50 0.57
CA LYS A 109 -7.57 13.74 -0.22
C LYS A 109 -6.20 14.44 -0.28
N LYS A 110 -5.54 14.64 0.85
CA LYS A 110 -4.19 15.25 0.94
C LYS A 110 -3.18 14.51 0.06
N ALA A 111 -3.11 13.19 0.16
CA ALA A 111 -2.20 12.37 -0.63
C ALA A 111 -2.41 12.53 -2.14
N VAL A 112 -3.67 12.46 -2.58
CA VAL A 112 -4.03 12.62 -3.99
C VAL A 112 -3.69 14.03 -4.47
N ARG A 113 -4.05 15.06 -3.70
CA ARG A 113 -3.80 16.47 -4.05
C ARG A 113 -2.33 16.79 -4.14
N ASN A 114 -1.54 16.32 -3.18
CA ASN A 114 -0.09 16.50 -3.22
C ASN A 114 0.51 15.85 -4.48
N PHE A 115 0.14 14.59 -4.75
CA PHE A 115 0.63 13.88 -5.93
C PHE A 115 0.29 14.61 -7.22
N LEU A 116 -0.97 15.03 -7.40
CA LEU A 116 -1.41 15.73 -8.61
C LEU A 116 -0.68 17.06 -8.78
N ARG A 117 -0.42 17.79 -7.69
CA ARG A 117 0.33 19.05 -7.67
C ARG A 117 1.80 18.86 -8.08
N GLU A 118 2.45 17.83 -7.55
CA GLU A 118 3.86 17.55 -7.86
C GLU A 118 4.05 16.92 -9.25
N ASN A 119 3.00 16.33 -9.81
CA ASN A 119 3.05 15.59 -11.07
C ASN A 119 2.20 16.24 -12.17
N GLN A 120 2.08 17.57 -12.19
CA GLN A 120 1.30 18.32 -13.20
C GLN A 120 1.82 18.14 -14.63
N ASN A 121 3.11 17.84 -14.79
CA ASN A 121 3.80 17.74 -16.08
C ASN A 121 3.86 16.31 -16.65
N ASN A 122 3.19 15.35 -16.00
CA ASN A 122 3.16 13.95 -16.44
C ASN A 122 1.78 13.33 -16.19
N ASP A 123 1.58 12.13 -16.70
CA ASP A 123 0.30 11.41 -16.62
C ASP A 123 0.38 10.16 -15.73
N LYS A 124 1.35 10.11 -14.81
CA LYS A 124 1.52 8.96 -13.89
C LYS A 124 0.26 8.72 -13.05
N LEU A 125 -0.09 7.48 -12.80
CA LEU A 125 -1.28 7.12 -12.05
C LEU A 125 -1.03 7.05 -10.54
N ILE A 126 -2.12 7.24 -9.79
CA ILE A 126 -2.29 6.93 -8.38
C ILE A 126 -2.92 5.55 -8.30
N GLY A 127 -2.13 4.60 -7.83
CA GLY A 127 -2.56 3.24 -7.54
C GLY A 127 -3.19 3.16 -6.17
N VAL A 128 -4.43 2.71 -6.08
CA VAL A 128 -5.12 2.56 -4.80
C VAL A 128 -5.50 1.10 -4.59
N HIS A 129 -5.13 0.54 -3.44
CA HIS A 129 -5.57 -0.81 -3.11
C HIS A 129 -5.95 -0.95 -1.65
N CYS A 130 -6.81 -1.93 -1.40
CA CYS A 130 -7.01 -2.53 -0.10
C CYS A 130 -6.65 -4.01 -0.23
N THR A 131 -7.29 -4.92 0.51
CA THR A 131 -7.03 -6.36 0.34
C THR A 131 -7.47 -6.86 -1.04
N HIS A 132 -8.71 -6.56 -1.43
CA HIS A 132 -9.30 -6.98 -2.70
C HIS A 132 -9.33 -5.87 -3.75
N GLY A 133 -8.94 -4.65 -3.38
CA GLY A 133 -9.00 -3.49 -4.28
C GLY A 133 -10.42 -3.06 -4.62
N LEU A 134 -11.39 -3.38 -3.77
CA LEU A 134 -12.82 -3.26 -4.08
C LEU A 134 -13.52 -2.31 -3.13
N ASN A 135 -13.80 -2.74 -1.89
CA ASN A 135 -14.68 -1.99 -0.99
C ASN A 135 -14.07 -0.69 -0.44
N ARG A 136 -12.99 -0.76 0.37
CA ARG A 136 -12.34 0.44 0.91
C ARG A 136 -11.74 1.33 -0.19
N THR A 137 -11.17 0.69 -1.22
CA THR A 137 -10.64 1.34 -2.40
C THR A 137 -11.73 2.12 -3.13
N GLY A 138 -12.83 1.45 -3.48
CA GLY A 138 -13.95 2.06 -4.16
C GLY A 138 -14.58 3.17 -3.35
N TYR A 139 -14.76 2.97 -2.05
CA TYR A 139 -15.26 4.02 -1.17
C TYR A 139 -14.40 5.28 -1.21
N LEU A 140 -13.08 5.18 -0.95
CA LEU A 140 -12.23 6.37 -0.88
C LEU A 140 -12.04 7.05 -2.24
N VAL A 141 -11.96 6.27 -3.32
CA VAL A 141 -11.92 6.82 -4.68
C VAL A 141 -13.23 7.54 -5.00
N CYS A 142 -14.39 6.90 -4.82
CA CYS A 142 -15.68 7.53 -5.10
C CYS A 142 -15.92 8.76 -4.22
N ARG A 143 -15.59 8.68 -2.92
CA ARG A 143 -15.70 9.80 -1.98
C ARG A 143 -14.84 10.99 -2.41
N TYR A 144 -13.64 10.75 -2.94
CA TYR A 144 -12.82 11.82 -3.51
C TYR A 144 -13.50 12.45 -4.74
N LEU A 145 -13.96 11.64 -5.70
CA LEU A 145 -14.63 12.13 -6.90
C LEU A 145 -15.88 12.96 -6.56
N ILE A 146 -16.66 12.55 -5.56
CA ILE A 146 -17.84 13.27 -5.09
C ILE A 146 -17.46 14.58 -4.39
N ASP A 147 -16.58 14.52 -3.40
CA ASP A 147 -16.32 15.67 -2.54
C ASP A 147 -15.45 16.73 -3.22
N VAL A 148 -14.49 16.30 -4.04
CA VAL A 148 -13.45 17.16 -4.65
C VAL A 148 -13.79 17.50 -6.09
N ASP A 149 -14.10 16.50 -6.89
CA ASP A 149 -14.34 16.69 -8.33
C ASP A 149 -15.80 17.02 -8.66
N GLY A 150 -16.72 16.86 -7.69
CA GLY A 150 -18.13 17.16 -7.84
C GLY A 150 -18.89 16.15 -8.70
N VAL A 151 -18.36 14.93 -8.84
CA VAL A 151 -19.02 13.84 -9.57
C VAL A 151 -20.24 13.37 -8.79
N GLU A 152 -21.34 13.14 -9.49
CA GLU A 152 -22.56 12.62 -8.85
C GLU A 152 -22.31 11.22 -8.26
N PRO A 153 -22.85 10.88 -7.07
CA PRO A 153 -22.52 9.63 -6.38
C PRO A 153 -22.72 8.35 -7.20
N HIS A 154 -23.84 8.27 -7.91
CA HIS A 154 -24.16 7.13 -8.78
C HIS A 154 -23.14 6.97 -9.92
N GLU A 155 -22.72 8.08 -10.54
CA GLU A 155 -21.73 8.10 -11.61
C GLU A 155 -20.34 7.70 -11.09
N ALA A 156 -19.94 8.21 -9.92
CA ALA A 156 -18.67 7.85 -9.29
C ALA A 156 -18.59 6.34 -8.99
N ILE A 157 -19.67 5.77 -8.43
CA ILE A 157 -19.79 4.32 -8.17
C ILE A 157 -19.72 3.53 -9.47
N ASP A 158 -20.46 3.95 -10.49
CA ASP A 158 -20.49 3.28 -11.79
C ASP A 158 -19.12 3.31 -12.49
N LEU A 159 -18.47 4.46 -12.51
CA LEU A 159 -17.12 4.63 -13.07
C LEU A 159 -16.13 3.72 -12.37
N PHE A 160 -16.17 3.67 -11.04
CA PHE A 160 -15.31 2.78 -10.27
C PHE A 160 -15.60 1.32 -10.58
N ASN A 161 -16.85 0.88 -10.50
CA ASN A 161 -17.24 -0.51 -10.71
C ASN A 161 -16.86 -1.00 -12.12
N LYS A 162 -17.16 -0.20 -13.16
CA LYS A 162 -16.83 -0.51 -14.55
C LYS A 162 -15.32 -0.62 -14.75
N SER A 163 -14.55 0.33 -14.20
CA SER A 163 -13.09 0.34 -14.34
C SER A 163 -12.44 -0.77 -13.52
N ARG A 164 -12.94 -1.06 -12.32
CA ARG A 164 -12.42 -2.12 -11.45
C ARG A 164 -12.74 -3.53 -11.97
N GLY A 165 -13.85 -3.67 -12.70
CA GLY A 165 -14.38 -4.95 -13.18
C GLY A 165 -15.11 -5.76 -12.12
N HIS A 166 -15.35 -5.17 -10.94
CA HIS A 166 -16.04 -5.76 -9.80
C HIS A 166 -16.84 -4.66 -9.10
N ALA A 167 -18.04 -4.96 -8.61
CA ALA A 167 -18.89 -3.98 -7.93
C ALA A 167 -18.56 -3.87 -6.44
N ILE A 168 -18.59 -2.65 -5.89
CA ILE A 168 -18.52 -2.44 -4.43
C ILE A 168 -19.64 -3.27 -3.76
N GLU A 169 -19.27 -4.11 -2.79
CA GLU A 169 -20.16 -5.09 -2.15
C GLU A 169 -20.75 -4.57 -0.83
N ARG A 170 -20.11 -3.56 -0.20
CA ARG A 170 -20.51 -3.10 1.13
C ARG A 170 -21.67 -2.11 1.04
N GLU A 171 -22.84 -2.56 1.45
CA GLU A 171 -24.08 -1.75 1.46
C GLU A 171 -23.89 -0.45 2.27
N ASN A 172 -23.34 -0.53 3.48
CA ASN A 172 -23.10 0.67 4.28
C ASN A 172 -22.15 1.69 3.63
N TYR A 173 -21.25 1.25 2.73
CA TYR A 173 -20.40 2.16 1.96
C TYR A 173 -21.19 2.80 0.83
N LEU A 174 -22.01 2.01 0.13
CA LEU A 174 -22.88 2.50 -0.94
C LEU A 174 -23.91 3.49 -0.41
N ASP A 175 -24.49 3.24 0.76
CA ASP A 175 -25.46 4.11 1.39
C ASP A 175 -24.83 5.45 1.79
N ASP A 176 -23.66 5.45 2.42
CA ASP A 176 -22.94 6.69 2.74
C ASP A 176 -22.50 7.44 1.47
N LEU A 177 -22.05 6.76 0.42
CA LEU A 177 -21.71 7.43 -0.85
C LEU A 177 -22.92 8.12 -1.47
N LYS A 178 -24.07 7.43 -1.51
CA LYS A 178 -25.29 7.94 -2.15
C LYS A 178 -26.01 9.03 -1.34
N SER A 179 -25.99 8.91 -0.01
CA SER A 179 -26.86 9.69 0.87
C SER A 179 -26.15 10.36 2.05
N GLY A 180 -24.92 9.99 2.32
CA GLY A 180 -24.12 10.57 3.40
C GLY A 180 -23.68 12.00 3.07
N PRO A 181 -23.35 12.80 4.10
CA PRO A 181 -22.97 14.19 3.90
C PRO A 181 -21.64 14.30 3.14
N LYS A 182 -21.48 15.38 2.37
CA LYS A 182 -20.19 15.75 1.79
C LYS A 182 -19.17 15.93 2.92
N ARG A 183 -18.00 15.30 2.83
CA ARG A 183 -16.96 15.48 3.85
C ARG A 183 -16.14 16.72 3.56
N SER A 184 -15.66 17.37 4.62
CA SER A 184 -14.91 18.62 4.49
C SER A 184 -13.68 18.45 3.59
N ASN A 185 -13.37 19.52 2.88
CA ASN A 185 -12.17 19.69 2.07
C ASN A 185 -11.15 20.61 2.79
N ASP A 186 -11.48 21.08 3.99
CA ASP A 186 -10.60 21.96 4.76
C ASP A 186 -9.30 21.23 5.12
N GLY A 187 -8.18 21.93 4.91
CA GLY A 187 -6.84 21.37 5.12
C GLY A 187 -6.37 20.39 4.05
N MET A 188 -7.16 20.08 3.01
CA MET A 188 -6.75 19.07 1.99
C MET A 188 -5.50 19.44 1.17
N GLU A 189 -5.11 20.72 1.17
CA GLU A 189 -3.91 21.21 0.48
C GLU A 189 -2.65 21.13 1.35
N GLU A 190 -2.81 20.91 2.66
CA GLU A 190 -1.72 20.86 3.62
C GLU A 190 -1.02 19.49 3.58
N PRO A 191 0.32 19.46 3.55
CA PRO A 191 1.06 18.22 3.67
C PRO A 191 0.82 17.57 5.04
N GLU A 192 0.79 16.24 5.08
CA GLU A 192 0.65 15.47 6.33
C GLU A 192 1.79 14.47 6.48
N GLN A 193 1.86 13.52 5.55
CA GLN A 193 2.90 12.50 5.52
C GLN A 193 3.50 12.43 4.12
N GLU A 194 4.82 12.55 4.04
CA GLU A 194 5.57 12.34 2.81
C GLU A 194 5.53 10.86 2.41
N PRO A 195 5.15 10.52 1.17
CA PRO A 195 5.23 9.16 0.67
C PRO A 195 6.67 8.60 0.72
N VAL A 196 6.79 7.33 1.09
CA VAL A 196 8.09 6.63 1.15
C VAL A 196 8.43 6.09 -0.24
N ARG A 197 9.65 6.33 -0.71
CA ARG A 197 10.13 5.76 -1.98
C ARG A 197 10.43 4.26 -1.83
N GLY A 198 10.11 3.47 -2.85
CA GLY A 198 10.54 2.07 -2.92
C GLY A 198 12.06 1.92 -2.96
N THR A 199 12.57 0.72 -2.67
CA THR A 199 14.03 0.49 -2.66
C THR A 199 14.44 -0.85 -3.27
N ALA A 200 13.55 -1.52 -4.01
CA ALA A 200 13.87 -2.78 -4.65
C ALA A 200 14.82 -2.54 -5.84
N THR A 201 16.04 -3.08 -5.75
CA THR A 201 17.08 -2.91 -6.77
C THR A 201 16.98 -3.89 -7.94
N SER A 202 16.23 -4.99 -7.79
CA SER A 202 15.94 -5.95 -8.87
C SER A 202 14.78 -6.88 -8.50
N ARG A 203 14.16 -7.54 -9.50
CA ARG A 203 13.33 -8.73 -9.26
C ARG A 203 14.23 -9.75 -8.57
N SER A 204 13.92 -10.15 -7.33
CA SER A 204 14.52 -11.35 -6.74
C SER A 204 14.15 -12.55 -7.62
N SER A 205 15.00 -12.85 -8.59
CA SER A 205 14.90 -14.04 -9.43
C SER A 205 15.02 -15.24 -8.50
N MET A 206 14.04 -16.15 -8.54
CA MET A 206 14.30 -17.49 -8.07
C MET A 206 15.24 -18.14 -9.08
N THR A 207 16.54 -17.94 -8.94
CA THR A 207 17.42 -19.09 -9.16
C THR A 207 17.11 -20.03 -8.01
N VAL A 208 16.25 -21.02 -8.27
CA VAL A 208 16.35 -22.29 -7.56
C VAL A 208 17.84 -22.66 -7.64
N PRO A 209 18.56 -22.88 -6.53
CA PRO A 209 19.91 -23.38 -6.63
C PRO A 209 19.83 -24.69 -7.41
N GLU A 210 20.34 -24.69 -8.64
CA GLU A 210 20.74 -25.91 -9.32
C GLU A 210 21.51 -26.75 -8.28
N PRO A 211 21.18 -28.04 -8.11
CA PRO A 211 21.97 -28.88 -7.22
C PRO A 211 23.41 -28.88 -7.75
N HIS A 212 24.33 -28.31 -6.97
CA HIS A 212 25.75 -28.25 -7.30
C HIS A 212 26.25 -29.60 -7.84
N PRO A 213 26.96 -29.64 -8.98
CA PRO A 213 27.56 -30.85 -9.49
C PRO A 213 28.87 -31.10 -8.73
N SER A 214 28.76 -31.55 -7.49
CA SER A 214 29.94 -31.97 -6.73
C SER A 214 29.61 -33.06 -5.71
N PHE A 215 29.06 -34.17 -6.21
CA PHE A 215 29.46 -35.48 -5.72
C PHE A 215 29.91 -36.31 -6.93
N ARG A 216 31.19 -36.16 -7.28
CA ARG A 216 31.89 -37.21 -8.03
C ARG A 216 31.83 -38.46 -7.17
N ARG A 217 30.85 -39.32 -7.49
CA ARG A 217 30.81 -40.71 -7.05
C ARG A 217 32.10 -41.37 -7.55
N ARG A 218 33.05 -41.56 -6.63
CA ARG A 218 34.23 -42.39 -6.87
C ARG A 218 33.74 -43.83 -6.83
N GLU A 219 33.68 -44.48 -7.99
CA GLU A 219 33.53 -45.93 -8.08
C GLU A 219 34.72 -46.58 -7.37
N HIS A 220 34.44 -47.34 -6.32
CA HIS A 220 35.30 -48.42 -5.88
C HIS A 220 34.41 -49.65 -5.71
N HIS A 221 34.57 -50.57 -6.64
CA HIS A 221 34.13 -51.96 -6.53
C HIS A 221 34.73 -52.57 -5.26
N TYR A 222 33.92 -53.21 -4.43
CA TYR A 222 34.24 -54.51 -3.83
C TYR A 222 32.94 -55.28 -3.53
N HIS A 223 33.09 -56.59 -3.69
CA HIS A 223 32.13 -57.67 -3.81
C HIS A 223 31.60 -58.13 -2.44
N ASP A 224 30.38 -58.70 -2.46
CA ASP A 224 29.73 -59.65 -1.54
C ASP A 224 30.05 -59.67 -0.03
N HIS A 225 29.00 -59.61 0.80
CA HIS A 225 28.53 -60.78 1.57
C HIS A 225 27.27 -60.44 2.41
N TYR A 226 26.39 -61.43 2.48
CA TYR A 226 25.06 -61.47 3.12
C TYR A 226 25.18 -61.95 4.59
N GLU A 227 24.39 -61.38 5.50
CA GLU A 227 23.52 -62.02 6.54
C GLU A 227 23.33 -61.15 7.81
N PRO A 228 22.18 -61.27 8.51
CA PRO A 228 21.63 -60.30 9.45
C PRO A 228 21.87 -60.68 10.92
N PHE A 229 21.85 -59.70 11.83
CA PHE A 229 21.81 -59.97 13.27
C PHE A 229 20.70 -59.18 13.98
N ASN A 230 19.70 -59.94 14.41
CA ASN A 230 18.75 -59.58 15.47
C ASN A 230 19.50 -59.22 16.75
N GLN A 231 19.06 -58.19 17.47
CA GLN A 231 19.14 -58.20 18.93
C GLN A 231 17.97 -57.42 19.55
N ARG A 232 17.17 -58.22 20.25
CA ARG A 232 16.06 -57.93 21.14
C ARG A 232 16.64 -57.59 22.51
N TRP A 233 16.16 -56.53 23.17
CA TRP A 233 16.32 -56.36 24.62
C TRP A 233 15.04 -55.75 25.22
N ASP A 234 14.67 -56.37 26.33
CA ASP A 234 13.42 -56.35 27.08
C ASP A 234 13.03 -55.02 27.74
N GLU A 235 11.73 -54.96 28.02
CA GLU A 235 11.04 -54.11 28.98
C GLU A 235 11.60 -54.32 30.40
N ASP A 236 11.88 -53.25 31.17
CA ASP A 236 11.28 -53.12 32.50
C ASP A 236 11.33 -51.72 33.16
N HIS A 237 10.15 -51.34 33.65
CA HIS A 237 9.79 -50.53 34.82
C HIS A 237 10.37 -49.13 35.17
N THR A 238 9.44 -48.16 35.11
CA THR A 238 9.12 -47.09 36.11
C THR A 238 10.21 -46.12 36.58
N ARG A 239 10.06 -44.83 36.22
CA ARG A 239 10.08 -43.66 37.13
C ARG A 239 9.74 -42.34 36.39
N PRO A 240 8.95 -41.43 36.98
CA PRO A 240 8.59 -40.16 36.37
C PRO A 240 9.72 -39.11 36.47
N CYS A 241 10.04 -38.47 35.35
CA CYS A 241 11.03 -37.38 35.27
C CYS A 241 10.48 -36.09 35.90
N GLN A 242 11.23 -35.51 36.85
CA GLN A 242 11.00 -34.16 37.37
C GLN A 242 11.65 -33.08 36.49
N PRO A 243 11.09 -31.86 36.41
CA PRO A 243 11.67 -30.74 35.67
C PRO A 243 12.84 -30.07 36.45
N PRO A 244 13.74 -29.34 35.76
CA PRO A 244 14.96 -28.81 36.35
C PRO A 244 14.71 -27.63 37.29
N LEU A 245 15.42 -27.64 38.43
CA LEU A 245 15.45 -26.61 39.46
C LEU A 245 16.30 -25.41 39.02
N TYR A 246 15.75 -24.20 39.06
CA TYR A 246 16.51 -22.95 38.99
C TYR A 246 16.96 -22.53 40.40
N PRO A 247 18.17 -21.95 40.56
CA PRO A 247 18.67 -21.50 41.85
C PRO A 247 17.95 -20.24 42.36
N PRO A 248 17.76 -20.07 43.68
CA PRO A 248 17.09 -18.90 44.26
C PRO A 248 18.02 -17.66 44.34
N PRO A 249 17.46 -16.43 44.37
CA PRO A 249 18.23 -15.20 44.56
C PRO A 249 18.58 -14.98 46.05
N PRO A 250 19.66 -14.24 46.36
CA PRO A 250 20.08 -13.99 47.74
C PRO A 250 19.21 -12.95 48.45
N HIS A 251 18.91 -13.21 49.71
CA HIS A 251 18.15 -12.35 50.62
C HIS A 251 18.96 -11.14 51.10
N GLY A 252 18.31 -9.97 51.27
CA GLY A 252 18.82 -8.88 52.09
C GLY A 252 18.22 -7.48 51.83
N ALA A 253 16.97 -7.22 52.26
CA ALA A 253 16.50 -5.87 52.59
C ALA A 253 15.27 -5.92 53.55
N PRO A 254 15.16 -5.01 54.54
CA PRO A 254 14.18 -5.07 55.64
C PRO A 254 12.76 -4.59 55.25
N PRO A 255 11.73 -4.85 56.09
CA PRO A 255 10.33 -4.71 55.70
C PRO A 255 9.85 -3.25 55.70
N PHE A 256 9.10 -2.88 54.66
CA PHE A 256 8.36 -1.61 54.61
C PHE A 256 7.16 -1.65 55.57
N PRO A 257 6.93 -0.61 56.39
CA PRO A 257 5.75 -0.55 57.25
C PRO A 257 4.51 -0.16 56.43
N LEU A 258 3.44 -0.93 56.62
CA LEU A 258 2.07 -0.56 56.25
C LEU A 258 1.63 0.62 57.15
N HIS A 259 1.16 1.71 56.55
CA HIS A 259 0.40 2.75 57.26
C HIS A 259 -0.82 3.20 56.44
N PRO A 260 -1.90 3.68 57.09
CA PRO A 260 -3.27 3.66 56.61
C PRO A 260 -3.66 4.80 55.66
N SER A 261 -4.75 4.53 54.95
CA SER A 261 -5.59 5.43 54.16
C SER A 261 -5.82 6.83 54.76
N LEU A 262 -5.59 7.86 53.95
CA LEU A 262 -6.06 9.24 54.13
C LEU A 262 -6.68 9.78 52.82
N PRO A 263 -7.60 10.76 52.91
CA PRO A 263 -8.73 10.88 51.98
C PRO A 263 -8.44 11.68 50.70
N PHE A 264 -9.31 11.47 49.72
CA PHE A 264 -9.45 12.18 48.45
C PHE A 264 -9.22 13.71 48.59
N ARG A 265 -8.26 14.24 47.83
CA ARG A 265 -8.09 15.67 47.58
C ARG A 265 -8.36 15.91 46.08
N GLY A 266 -9.41 16.67 45.78
CA GLY A 266 -9.83 17.00 44.40
C GLY A 266 -8.79 17.84 43.64
N PRO A 267 -8.97 17.99 42.31
CA PRO A 267 -8.01 18.68 41.45
C PRO A 267 -8.01 20.21 41.68
N PRO A 268 -6.88 20.90 41.41
CA PRO A 268 -6.73 22.32 41.67
C PRO A 268 -7.56 23.19 40.69
N LEU A 269 -8.11 24.28 41.22
CA LEU A 269 -8.86 25.30 40.48
C LEU A 269 -7.94 26.06 39.49
N LEU A 270 -8.42 26.24 38.27
CA LEU A 270 -7.81 27.09 37.23
C LEU A 270 -7.91 28.58 37.63
N PRO A 271 -6.89 29.41 37.33
CA PRO A 271 -6.99 30.85 37.53
C PRO A 271 -7.88 31.50 36.46
N THR A 272 -8.73 32.43 36.90
CA THR A 272 -9.62 33.26 36.08
C THR A 272 -8.86 34.17 35.10
N PRO A 273 -9.34 34.40 33.87
CA PRO A 273 -8.68 35.30 32.93
C PRO A 273 -8.93 36.78 33.30
N PRO A 274 -7.99 37.70 32.99
CA PRO A 274 -8.20 39.13 33.22
C PRO A 274 -9.12 39.75 32.17
N SER A 275 -9.85 40.76 32.62
CA SER A 275 -10.86 41.55 31.93
C SER A 275 -10.31 42.40 30.78
N PHE A 276 -11.12 42.48 29.71
CA PHE A 276 -11.00 43.40 28.58
C PHE A 276 -10.98 44.86 29.04
N ASN A 277 -9.90 45.60 28.72
CA ASN A 277 -9.86 46.99 28.20
C ASN A 277 -8.52 47.68 28.52
N SER A 278 -7.62 47.80 27.53
CA SER A 278 -6.72 48.97 27.29
C SER A 278 -5.65 48.72 26.19
N TRP A 279 -6.02 48.97 24.92
CA TRP A 279 -5.35 49.73 23.82
C TRP A 279 -3.80 49.67 23.61
N PRO A 280 -3.21 49.91 22.39
CA PRO A 280 -3.75 50.65 21.24
C PRO A 280 -3.50 50.05 19.82
N SER A 281 -4.19 50.66 18.86
CA SER A 281 -4.22 50.47 17.41
C SER A 281 -2.86 50.35 16.69
N PHE A 282 -2.70 49.29 15.88
CA PHE A 282 -1.76 49.26 14.74
C PHE A 282 -2.40 48.56 13.52
N ARG A 283 -2.61 49.33 12.45
CA ARG A 283 -2.56 48.91 11.02
C ARG A 283 -1.32 49.64 10.44
N PRO A 284 -0.63 49.18 9.36
CA PRO A 284 -1.15 48.47 8.19
C PRO A 284 -0.23 47.42 7.55
N GLY A 285 -0.78 46.60 6.63
CA GLY A 285 -0.02 45.75 5.72
C GLY A 285 -0.94 44.99 4.76
N ARG A 286 -1.37 45.66 3.68
CA ARG A 286 -2.13 45.05 2.59
C ARG A 286 -1.18 44.32 1.65
N TYR A 287 -1.18 42.99 1.68
CA TYR A 287 -0.94 42.18 0.49
C TYR A 287 -2.22 41.42 0.18
N PRO A 288 -2.83 41.57 -1.00
CA PRO A 288 -3.88 40.67 -1.41
C PRO A 288 -3.25 39.29 -1.60
N VAL A 289 -3.68 38.31 -0.80
CA VAL A 289 -3.51 36.89 -1.12
C VAL A 289 -4.13 36.70 -2.51
N PRO A 290 -3.42 36.17 -3.52
CA PRO A 290 -4.04 35.88 -4.80
C PRO A 290 -5.19 34.92 -4.57
N ALA A 291 -6.38 35.24 -5.09
CA ALA A 291 -7.50 34.31 -5.08
C ALA A 291 -7.05 33.01 -5.77
N PRO A 292 -7.36 31.82 -5.21
CA PRO A 292 -7.05 30.57 -5.88
C PRO A 292 -7.73 30.59 -7.26
N ASN A 293 -6.92 30.55 -8.32
CA ASN A 293 -7.41 30.64 -9.69
C ASN A 293 -8.21 29.36 -10.01
N PRO A 294 -9.55 29.44 -10.18
CA PRO A 294 -10.38 28.25 -10.42
C PRO A 294 -10.20 27.66 -11.83
N ALA A 295 -9.37 28.28 -12.69
CA ALA A 295 -9.13 27.87 -14.08
C ALA A 295 -7.98 26.86 -14.27
N PHE A 296 -7.25 26.48 -13.21
CA PHE A 296 -5.96 25.77 -13.36
C PHE A 296 -5.89 24.38 -12.72
N MET A 297 -7.04 23.83 -12.32
CA MET A 297 -7.13 22.44 -11.92
C MET A 297 -7.96 21.73 -12.96
N PRO A 298 -7.54 20.56 -13.47
CA PRO A 298 -8.40 19.79 -14.34
C PRO A 298 -9.63 19.42 -13.52
N ARG A 299 -10.72 20.20 -13.67
CA ARG A 299 -12.05 19.68 -13.40
C ARG A 299 -12.17 18.53 -14.39
N TYR A 300 -12.24 17.32 -13.87
CA TYR A 300 -12.46 16.16 -14.69
C TYR A 300 -13.86 16.28 -15.29
N THR A 301 -13.94 16.81 -16.50
CA THR A 301 -15.18 16.88 -17.28
C THR A 301 -15.36 15.52 -17.94
N PHE A 302 -16.20 14.69 -17.35
CA PHE A 302 -16.58 13.40 -17.91
C PHE A 302 -17.44 13.64 -19.17
N GLY A 303 -16.96 13.23 -20.35
CA GLY A 303 -17.71 13.34 -21.60
C GLY A 303 -16.93 13.80 -22.84
N GLU A 304 -15.73 14.37 -22.68
CA GLU A 304 -14.87 14.70 -23.82
C GLU A 304 -13.79 13.62 -24.01
N GLN A 305 -13.78 12.98 -25.18
CA GLN A 305 -12.70 12.07 -25.56
C GLN A 305 -11.37 12.86 -25.64
N PRO A 306 -10.25 12.33 -25.10
CA PRO A 306 -8.96 12.99 -25.24
C PRO A 306 -8.59 13.05 -26.72
N ARG A 307 -8.38 14.25 -27.26
CA ARG A 307 -7.71 14.42 -28.55
C ARG A 307 -6.29 13.90 -28.38
N HIS A 308 -5.99 12.74 -28.96
CA HIS A 308 -4.63 12.22 -29.05
C HIS A 308 -3.68 13.32 -29.54
N ALA A 309 -2.76 13.74 -28.68
CA ALA A 309 -1.66 14.61 -29.06
C ALA A 309 -0.83 13.88 -30.11
N ARG A 310 -0.99 14.27 -31.37
CA ARG A 310 -0.26 13.75 -32.52
C ARG A 310 1.22 14.10 -32.35
N TRP A 311 2.02 13.18 -31.82
CA TRP A 311 3.47 13.33 -31.80
C TRP A 311 3.97 13.53 -33.24
N LYS A 312 4.51 14.72 -33.53
CA LYS A 312 5.27 14.98 -34.74
C LYS A 312 6.55 14.13 -34.69
N LYS A 313 6.59 13.06 -35.48
CA LYS A 313 7.85 12.38 -35.83
C LYS A 313 8.82 13.43 -36.40
N GLN A 314 9.91 13.70 -35.69
CA GLN A 314 11.06 14.39 -36.27
C GLN A 314 11.61 13.52 -37.40
N ARG A 315 11.57 14.04 -38.64
CA ARG A 315 12.25 13.44 -39.79
C ARG A 315 13.73 13.77 -39.67
N THR A 316 14.57 12.75 -39.56
CA THR A 316 16.02 12.88 -39.73
C THR A 316 16.35 13.24 -41.18
N PRO A 317 17.28 14.18 -41.44
CA PRO A 317 17.65 14.53 -42.80
C PRO A 317 18.62 13.49 -43.38
N TYR A 318 18.26 12.96 -44.55
CA TYR A 318 19.02 12.04 -45.38
C TYR A 318 20.25 12.77 -45.96
N LYS A 319 21.47 12.26 -45.72
CA LYS A 319 22.70 12.71 -46.40
C LYS A 319 22.90 11.88 -47.69
N PRO A 320 23.13 12.49 -48.85
CA PRO A 320 23.51 11.75 -50.06
C PRO A 320 25.00 11.37 -50.04
N PRO A 321 25.41 10.29 -50.73
CA PRO A 321 26.79 9.81 -50.73
C PRO A 321 27.71 10.65 -51.62
N ASN A 322 28.93 10.88 -51.13
CA ASN A 322 30.05 11.52 -51.82
C ASN A 322 30.53 10.67 -53.00
N GLY A 323 30.54 11.26 -54.20
CA GLY A 323 31.27 10.76 -55.36
C GLY A 323 32.73 11.23 -55.34
N SER A 324 33.64 10.29 -55.60
CA SER A 324 35.09 10.45 -55.69
C SER A 324 35.53 11.34 -56.87
N PRO A 325 36.73 11.93 -56.79
CA PRO A 325 37.52 12.15 -58.00
C PRO A 325 38.96 11.64 -57.82
N TYR A 326 39.35 10.63 -58.59
CA TYR A 326 40.73 10.51 -59.07
C TYR A 326 40.72 9.98 -60.50
N SER A 327 41.27 10.80 -61.40
CA SER A 327 41.74 10.43 -62.73
C SER A 327 43.22 10.75 -62.78
N HIS A 328 43.96 9.85 -63.45
CA HIS A 328 45.41 9.77 -63.68
C HIS A 328 46.26 9.08 -62.61
#